data_AF-A0A921LNJ2-F1
#
_entry.id   AF-A0A921LNJ2-F1
#
_cell.length_a   1.000
_cell.length_b   1.000
_cell.length_c   1.000
_cell.angle_alpha   90.00
_cell.angle_beta   90.00
_cell.angle_gamma   90.00
#
_symmetry.space_group_name_H-M   'P 1'
#
loop_
_entity.id
_entity.type
_entity.pdbx_description
1 polymer ?
#
loop_
_entity_poly.entity_id
_entity_poly.type
_entity_poly.pdbx_seq_one_letter_code
_entity_poly.pdbx_strand_id
1 'polypeptide(L)'
;GRKVVVALAGDHAPSFVDHVADKSLAPQNELQILERSTPFFIWANYPLENIDAAVSDTDPLNRMDMVMLAPTIAQQAGLPLSTFYQYLLEMKDATPVVTGANDYMKPDGSTAEFGVDETLDAWVHGYLNLEYNNVGAHAKRDQTLFDAQ
;
A
#
# COMPACT_ATOMS: atom_id res chain seq x y z
N GLY A 1 20.80 -14.12 18.12
CA GLY A 1 20.07 -15.11 17.30
C GLY A 1 19.96 -14.60 15.88
N ARG A 2 19.40 -15.39 14.94
CA ARG A 2 19.08 -14.90 13.58
C ARG A 2 18.03 -13.79 13.68
N LYS A 3 18.23 -12.67 13.00
CA LYS A 3 17.21 -11.61 12.84
C LYS A 3 16.05 -12.16 12.01
N VAL A 4 14.83 -12.00 12.51
CA VAL A 4 13.60 -12.50 11.89
C VAL A 4 12.57 -11.39 11.91
N VAL A 5 11.96 -11.15 10.75
CA VAL A 5 10.76 -10.34 10.59
C VAL A 5 9.64 -11.26 10.13
N VAL A 6 8.46 -11.09 10.69
CA VAL A 6 7.24 -11.82 10.35
C VAL A 6 6.18 -10.80 9.97
N ALA A 7 5.58 -10.97 8.80
CA ALA A 7 4.40 -10.22 8.39
C ALA A 7 3.23 -11.18 8.23
N LEU A 8 2.11 -10.88 8.89
CA LEU A 8 0.84 -11.54 8.66
C LEU A 8 -0.12 -10.50 8.11
N ALA A 9 -0.81 -10.84 7.04
CA ALA A 9 -1.88 -10.06 6.45
C ALA A 9 -3.01 -11.00 6.01
N GLY A 10 -4.25 -10.59 6.19
CA GLY A 10 -5.37 -11.29 5.53
C GLY A 10 -5.33 -11.02 4.03
N ASP A 11 -5.65 -12.03 3.22
CA ASP A 11 -5.71 -11.91 1.76
C ASP A 11 -6.97 -11.19 1.29
N HIS A 12 -8.12 -11.49 1.91
CA HIS A 12 -9.37 -10.77 1.67
C HIS A 12 -10.33 -10.89 2.86
N ALA A 13 -11.30 -9.96 2.94
CA ALA A 13 -12.41 -10.07 3.86
C ALA A 13 -13.31 -11.27 3.51
N PRO A 14 -14.04 -11.85 4.49
CA PRO A 14 -14.98 -12.93 4.21
C PRO A 14 -16.11 -12.45 3.29
N SER A 15 -16.60 -13.34 2.43
CA SER A 15 -17.60 -13.00 1.39
C SER A 15 -18.94 -12.45 1.92
N PHE A 16 -19.25 -12.68 3.19
CA PHE A 16 -20.47 -12.19 3.84
C PHE A 16 -20.30 -10.82 4.51
N VAL A 17 -19.13 -10.17 4.41
CA VAL A 17 -18.85 -8.89 5.09
C VAL A 17 -19.92 -7.84 4.80
N ASP A 18 -20.37 -7.74 3.55
CA ASP A 18 -21.41 -6.82 3.12
C ASP A 18 -22.75 -7.02 3.86
N HIS A 19 -23.05 -8.25 4.29
CA HIS A 19 -24.31 -8.60 4.97
C HIS A 19 -24.27 -8.31 6.47
N VAL A 20 -23.08 -8.16 7.05
CA VAL A 20 -22.86 -7.94 8.48
C VAL A 20 -22.31 -6.55 8.81
N ALA A 21 -21.78 -5.85 7.81
CA ALA A 21 -21.29 -4.49 7.94
C ALA A 21 -22.45 -3.52 8.21
N ASP A 22 -22.27 -2.64 9.20
CA ASP A 22 -23.20 -1.55 9.45
C ASP A 22 -22.98 -0.45 8.40
N LYS A 23 -23.93 -0.35 7.47
CA LYS A 23 -23.92 0.59 6.34
C LYS A 23 -24.00 2.05 6.76
N SER A 24 -24.29 2.33 8.04
CA SER A 24 -24.36 3.69 8.57
C SER A 24 -23.02 4.20 9.12
N LEU A 25 -21.99 3.34 9.22
CA LEU A 25 -20.69 3.70 9.82
C LEU A 25 -19.89 4.70 9.00
N ALA A 26 -20.06 4.69 7.68
CA ALA A 26 -19.27 5.52 6.76
C ALA A 26 -20.02 5.76 5.44
N PRO A 27 -19.66 6.83 4.69
CA PRO A 27 -20.13 7.00 3.31
C PRO A 27 -19.80 5.79 2.44
N GLN A 28 -20.56 5.58 1.36
CA GLN A 28 -20.44 4.41 0.48
C GLN A 28 -19.00 4.12 0.03
N ASN A 29 -18.26 5.17 -0.31
CA ASN A 29 -16.88 5.05 -0.77
C ASN A 29 -15.96 4.51 0.32
N GLU A 30 -15.93 5.15 1.47
CA GLU A 30 -15.15 4.70 2.62
C GLU A 30 -15.57 3.30 3.08
N LEU A 31 -16.87 3.01 3.11
CA LEU A 31 -17.40 1.70 3.46
C LEU A 31 -16.86 0.59 2.54
N GLN A 32 -16.77 0.83 1.22
CA GLN A 32 -16.21 -0.14 0.30
C GLN A 32 -14.74 -0.48 0.61
N ILE A 33 -13.96 0.48 1.10
CA ILE A 33 -12.57 0.23 1.52
C ILE A 33 -12.56 -0.58 2.80
N LEU A 34 -13.37 -0.20 3.79
CA LEU A 34 -13.47 -0.91 5.07
C LEU A 34 -13.86 -2.38 4.88
N GLU A 35 -14.81 -2.65 3.99
CA GLU A 35 -15.26 -4.01 3.67
C GLU A 35 -14.22 -4.87 2.93
N ARG A 36 -13.19 -4.26 2.34
CA ARG A 36 -12.07 -4.94 1.67
C ARG A 36 -10.79 -4.94 2.49
N SER A 37 -10.78 -4.22 3.62
CA SER A 37 -9.62 -4.11 4.49
C SER A 37 -9.47 -5.37 5.33
N THR A 38 -8.24 -5.87 5.44
CA THR A 38 -7.87 -6.96 6.33
C THR A 38 -6.82 -6.47 7.33
N PRO A 39 -6.78 -7.03 8.55
CA PRO A 39 -5.73 -6.70 9.49
C PRO A 39 -4.39 -7.22 8.99
N PHE A 40 -3.33 -6.47 9.30
CA PHE A 40 -1.95 -6.92 9.15
C PHE A 40 -1.14 -6.59 10.41
N PHE A 41 -0.02 -7.28 10.61
CA PHE A 41 1.00 -6.85 11.56
C PHE A 41 2.39 -7.25 11.08
N ILE A 42 3.37 -6.40 11.39
CA ILE A 42 4.79 -6.64 11.17
C ILE A 42 5.46 -6.76 12.54
N TRP A 43 6.10 -7.88 12.80
CA TRP A 43 6.80 -8.17 14.05
C TRP A 43 8.23 -8.56 13.78
N ALA A 44 9.14 -8.20 14.69
CA ALA A 44 10.54 -8.61 14.62
C ALA A 44 11.08 -9.05 15.97
N ASN A 45 12.05 -9.98 15.94
CA ASN A 45 12.78 -10.41 17.14
C ASN A 45 13.96 -9.49 17.51
N TYR A 46 13.97 -8.27 16.98
CA TYR A 46 14.93 -7.19 17.21
C TYR A 46 14.20 -5.85 17.07
N PRO A 47 14.73 -4.75 17.63
CA PRO A 47 14.15 -3.42 17.44
C PRO A 47 14.11 -3.02 15.96
N LEU A 48 12.95 -2.58 15.50
CA LEU A 48 12.79 -1.99 14.17
C LEU A 48 13.14 -0.50 14.25
N GLU A 49 13.89 0.00 13.28
CA GLU A 49 14.41 1.39 13.28
C GLU A 49 13.49 2.37 12.54
N ASN A 50 12.60 1.87 11.68
CA ASN A 50 11.77 2.68 10.78
C ASN A 50 10.27 2.63 11.13
N ILE A 51 9.91 2.31 12.38
CA ILE A 51 8.51 2.06 12.78
C ILE A 51 7.61 3.25 12.42
N ASP A 52 8.09 4.47 12.64
CA ASP A 52 7.34 5.69 12.37
C ASP A 52 6.94 5.80 10.89
N ALA A 53 7.78 5.33 9.96
CA ALA A 53 7.46 5.31 8.53
C ALA A 53 6.38 4.27 8.16
N ALA A 54 6.04 3.34 9.05
CA ALA A 54 4.97 2.35 8.86
C ALA A 54 3.66 2.73 9.57
N VAL A 55 3.61 3.89 10.22
CA VAL A 55 2.42 4.39 10.94
C VAL A 55 1.96 5.70 10.30
N SER A 56 0.67 5.80 10.02
CA SER A 56 0.03 7.04 9.60
C SER A 56 -0.31 7.90 10.82
N ASP A 57 0.13 9.16 10.80
CA ASP A 57 -0.23 10.16 11.81
C ASP A 57 -1.62 10.75 11.59
N THR A 58 -2.20 10.56 10.40
CA THR A 58 -3.45 11.21 9.96
C THR A 58 -4.60 10.24 9.70
N ASP A 59 -4.32 9.00 9.32
CA ASP A 59 -5.33 7.94 9.20
C ASP A 59 -5.38 7.10 10.50
N PRO A 60 -6.45 7.21 11.31
CA PRO A 60 -6.55 6.47 12.57
C PRO A 60 -6.57 4.94 12.40
N LEU A 61 -6.80 4.43 11.18
CA LEU A 61 -6.80 3.00 10.87
C LEU A 61 -5.47 2.49 10.30
N ASN A 62 -4.50 3.38 10.06
CA ASN A 62 -3.19 3.07 9.49
C ASN A 62 -3.26 2.13 8.26
N ARG A 63 -4.12 2.48 7.29
CA ARG A 63 -4.37 1.65 6.11
C ARG A 63 -3.29 1.86 5.05
N MET A 64 -2.97 0.80 4.33
CA MET A 64 -2.13 0.83 3.14
C MET A 64 -2.61 -0.20 2.13
N ASP A 65 -2.32 0.02 0.85
CA ASP A 65 -2.54 -0.97 -0.20
C ASP A 65 -1.65 -2.20 0.01
N MET A 66 -2.12 -3.36 -0.44
CA MET A 66 -1.37 -4.61 -0.39
C MET A 66 -0.02 -4.49 -1.13
N VAL A 67 0.05 -3.70 -2.21
CA VAL A 67 1.29 -3.51 -2.97
C VAL A 67 2.38 -2.80 -2.14
N MET A 68 1.99 -2.08 -1.09
CA MET A 68 2.91 -1.37 -0.19
C MET A 68 3.47 -2.26 0.94
N LEU A 69 2.90 -3.46 1.15
CA LEU A 69 3.29 -4.30 2.28
C LEU A 69 4.73 -4.82 2.15
N ALA A 70 5.09 -5.35 0.97
CA ALA A 70 6.44 -5.85 0.70
C ALA A 70 7.54 -4.78 0.86
N PRO A 71 7.46 -3.58 0.24
CA PRO A 71 8.47 -2.55 0.43
C PRO A 71 8.50 -2.03 1.87
N THR A 72 7.34 -1.96 2.56
CA THR A 72 7.30 -1.60 3.98
C THR A 72 8.08 -2.60 4.83
N ILE A 73 7.88 -3.91 4.63
CA ILE A 73 8.63 -4.95 5.35
C ILE A 73 10.14 -4.84 5.07
N ALA A 74 10.53 -4.61 3.81
CA ALA A 74 11.93 -4.47 3.44
C ALA A 74 12.58 -3.26 4.13
N GLN A 75 11.89 -2.12 4.18
CA GLN A 75 12.34 -0.93 4.89
C GLN A 75 12.45 -1.17 6.40
N GLN A 76 11.45 -1.80 7.02
CA GLN A 76 11.49 -2.15 8.44
C GLN A 76 12.66 -3.11 8.76
N ALA A 77 12.93 -4.04 7.85
CA ALA A 77 14.03 -4.99 8.01
C ALA A 77 15.42 -4.37 7.81
N GLY A 78 15.51 -3.12 7.33
CA GLY A 78 16.77 -2.46 6.97
C GLY A 78 17.43 -3.08 5.75
N LEU A 79 16.63 -3.65 4.84
CA LEU A 79 17.13 -4.22 3.60
C LEU A 79 17.33 -3.11 2.55
N PRO A 80 18.32 -3.27 1.64
CA PRO A 80 18.44 -2.39 0.50
C PRO A 80 17.15 -2.41 -0.34
N LEU A 81 16.69 -1.23 -0.74
CA LEU A 81 15.46 -1.06 -1.51
C LEU A 81 15.81 -0.83 -2.97
N SER A 82 15.04 -1.44 -3.87
CA SER A 82 15.09 -1.07 -5.29
C SER A 82 14.46 0.29 -5.52
N THR A 83 14.75 0.91 -6.67
CA THR A 83 14.09 2.16 -7.09
C THR A 83 12.58 2.00 -7.12
N PHE A 84 12.07 0.84 -7.57
CA PHE A 84 10.65 0.51 -7.54
C PHE A 84 10.08 0.51 -6.11
N TYR A 85 10.76 -0.10 -5.14
CA TYR A 85 10.29 -0.10 -3.75
C TYR A 85 10.37 1.27 -3.10
N GLN A 86 11.40 2.07 -3.41
CA GLN A 86 11.48 3.46 -2.98
C GLN A 86 10.28 4.27 -3.53
N TYR A 87 9.98 4.11 -4.81
CA TYR A 87 8.82 4.75 -5.45
C TYR A 87 7.50 4.36 -4.77
N LEU A 88 7.29 3.08 -4.45
CA LEU A 88 6.08 2.63 -3.75
C LEU A 88 5.96 3.25 -2.35
N LEU A 89 7.06 3.37 -1.61
CA LEU A 89 7.04 4.00 -0.29
C LEU A 89 6.74 5.50 -0.38
N GLU A 90 7.32 6.21 -1.34
CA GLU A 90 7.00 7.62 -1.60
C GLU A 90 5.55 7.80 -2.05
N MET A 91 5.05 6.92 -2.92
CA MET A 91 3.65 6.91 -3.33
C MET A 91 2.73 6.66 -2.14
N LYS A 92 3.07 5.76 -1.22
CA LYS A 92 2.28 5.49 -0.02
C LYS A 92 2.04 6.75 0.82
N ASP A 93 2.99 7.67 0.85
CA ASP A 93 2.88 8.94 1.59
C ASP A 93 1.91 9.93 0.92
N ALA A 94 1.57 9.73 -0.36
CA ALA A 94 0.64 10.57 -1.12
C ALA A 94 -0.73 9.89 -1.38
N THR A 95 -0.73 8.61 -1.74
CA THR A 95 -1.90 7.79 -2.05
C THR A 95 -1.76 6.41 -1.39
N PRO A 96 -1.93 6.30 -0.05
CA PRO A 96 -1.69 5.07 0.69
C PRO A 96 -2.50 3.86 0.22
N VAL A 97 -3.69 4.05 -0.36
CA VAL A 97 -4.52 2.99 -0.94
C VAL A 97 -4.88 3.33 -2.37
N VAL A 98 -4.71 2.40 -3.31
CA VAL A 98 -5.05 2.57 -4.73
C VAL A 98 -5.97 1.43 -5.15
N THR A 99 -7.26 1.70 -5.31
CA THR A 99 -8.27 0.65 -5.45
C THR A 99 -9.31 0.98 -6.51
N GLY A 100 -9.76 -0.03 -7.25
CA GLY A 100 -10.89 0.12 -8.19
C GLY A 100 -12.23 0.42 -7.53
N ALA A 101 -12.32 0.40 -6.18
CA ALA A 101 -13.53 0.75 -5.46
C ALA A 101 -13.73 2.27 -5.30
N ASN A 102 -12.64 3.06 -5.29
CA ASN A 102 -12.66 4.50 -4.95
C ASN A 102 -11.48 5.29 -5.53
N ASP A 103 -10.86 4.77 -6.58
CA ASP A 103 -9.61 5.23 -7.18
C ASP A 103 -8.45 5.32 -6.17
N TYR A 104 -8.44 6.32 -5.28
CA TYR A 104 -7.41 6.51 -4.24
C TYR A 104 -7.96 6.87 -2.86
N MET A 105 -7.21 6.48 -1.83
CA MET A 105 -7.28 7.09 -0.49
C MET A 105 -6.12 8.06 -0.30
N LYS A 106 -6.39 9.24 0.25
CA LYS A 106 -5.40 10.24 0.68
C LYS A 106 -4.82 9.90 2.06
N PRO A 107 -3.72 10.55 2.50
CA PRO A 107 -3.07 10.25 3.78
C PRO A 107 -3.98 10.49 5.00
N ASP A 108 -4.95 11.39 4.87
CA ASP A 108 -5.97 11.68 5.90
C ASP A 108 -7.08 10.63 5.99
N GLY A 109 -7.03 9.56 5.19
CA GLY A 109 -8.00 8.48 5.15
C GLY A 109 -9.24 8.75 4.30
N SER A 110 -9.38 9.95 3.73
CA SER A 110 -10.50 10.28 2.83
C SER A 110 -10.21 9.86 1.38
N THR A 111 -11.26 9.67 0.58
CA THR A 111 -11.14 9.18 -0.81
C THR A 111 -11.04 10.32 -1.82
N ALA A 112 -10.37 10.07 -2.95
CA ALA A 112 -10.27 10.98 -4.09
C ALA A 112 -10.49 10.22 -5.40
N GLU A 113 -11.04 10.89 -6.40
CA GLU A 113 -11.35 10.33 -7.72
C GLU A 113 -10.17 10.51 -8.70
N PHE A 114 -9.94 9.52 -9.55
CA PHE A 114 -8.96 9.56 -10.63
C PHE A 114 -9.33 10.63 -11.65
N GLY A 115 -8.34 11.42 -12.10
CA GLY A 115 -8.56 12.44 -13.13
C GLY A 115 -9.00 13.80 -12.58
N VAL A 116 -9.08 13.94 -11.25
CA VAL A 116 -9.43 15.19 -10.57
C VAL A 116 -8.20 15.91 -10.05
N ASP A 117 -7.19 15.17 -9.57
CA ASP A 117 -5.94 15.72 -9.03
C ASP A 117 -4.74 15.18 -9.82
N GLU A 118 -4.20 16.02 -10.71
CA GLU A 118 -3.06 15.66 -11.56
C GLU A 118 -1.83 15.20 -10.77
N THR A 119 -1.66 15.65 -9.52
CA THR A 119 -0.52 15.27 -8.67
C THR A 119 -0.70 13.84 -8.15
N LEU A 120 -1.90 13.49 -7.68
CA LEU A 120 -2.20 12.13 -7.21
C LEU A 120 -2.24 11.15 -8.40
N ASP A 121 -2.80 11.58 -9.52
CA ASP A 121 -2.84 10.79 -10.76
C ASP A 121 -1.43 10.47 -11.26
N ALA A 122 -0.50 11.43 -11.19
CA ALA A 122 0.89 11.23 -11.60
C ALA A 122 1.59 10.11 -10.80
N TRP A 123 1.33 10.01 -9.50
CA TRP A 123 1.85 8.93 -8.67
C TRP A 123 1.35 7.56 -9.14
N VAL A 124 0.04 7.42 -9.36
CA VAL A 124 -0.50 6.13 -9.77
C VAL A 124 -0.12 5.78 -11.20
N HIS A 125 -0.07 6.78 -12.09
CA HIS A 125 0.46 6.58 -13.44
C HIS A 125 1.91 6.10 -13.43
N GLY A 126 2.77 6.66 -12.58
CA GLY A 126 4.14 6.19 -12.44
C GLY A 126 4.21 4.75 -11.92
N TYR A 127 3.40 4.39 -10.92
CA TYR A 127 3.28 3.01 -10.46
C TYR A 127 2.85 2.06 -11.58
N LEU A 128 1.78 2.38 -12.32
CA LEU A 128 1.29 1.55 -13.42
C LEU A 128 2.31 1.44 -14.57
N ASN A 129 3.08 2.50 -14.84
CA ASN A 129 4.16 2.47 -15.83
C ASN A 129 5.30 1.53 -15.39
N LEU A 130 5.67 1.53 -14.12
CA LEU A 130 6.68 0.63 -13.54
C LEU A 130 6.20 -0.82 -13.56
N GLU A 131 4.94 -1.07 -13.18
CA GLU A 131 4.32 -2.40 -13.29
C GLU A 131 4.33 -2.89 -14.73
N TYR A 132 3.90 -2.05 -15.68
CA TYR A 132 3.90 -2.38 -17.10
C TYR A 132 5.30 -2.71 -17.63
N ASN A 133 6.34 -2.01 -17.14
CA ASN A 133 7.73 -2.33 -17.45
C ASN A 133 8.15 -3.72 -16.95
N ASN A 134 7.52 -4.23 -15.89
CA ASN A 134 7.86 -5.50 -15.24
C ASN A 134 7.09 -6.72 -15.81
N VAL A 135 5.87 -6.55 -16.32
CA VAL A 135 5.00 -7.69 -16.73
C VAL A 135 5.05 -8.05 -18.22
N GLY A 136 5.46 -7.13 -19.10
CA GLY A 136 5.22 -7.28 -20.53
C GLY A 136 6.22 -8.18 -21.26
N ALA A 137 5.73 -9.21 -21.98
CA ALA A 137 6.50 -9.86 -23.05
C ALA A 137 6.88 -8.89 -24.20
N HIS A 138 6.20 -7.73 -24.25
CA HIS A 138 6.39 -6.67 -25.24
C HIS A 138 7.06 -5.41 -24.66
N ALA A 139 7.29 -5.36 -23.34
CA ALA A 139 8.03 -4.28 -22.70
C ALA A 139 9.49 -4.71 -22.57
N LYS A 140 10.43 -3.81 -22.93
CA LYS A 140 11.83 -4.01 -22.55
C LYS A 140 11.96 -3.60 -21.10
N ARG A 141 11.94 -4.59 -20.20
CA ARG A 141 12.17 -4.38 -18.76
C ARG A 141 13.50 -3.69 -18.54
N ASP A 142 13.49 -2.60 -17.78
CA ASP A 142 14.70 -2.03 -17.22
C ASP A 142 14.95 -2.66 -15.85
N GLN A 143 15.84 -3.66 -15.82
CA GLN A 143 16.14 -4.41 -14.60
C GLN A 143 16.66 -3.52 -13.48
N THR A 144 17.34 -2.41 -13.80
CA THR A 144 17.97 -1.53 -12.81
C THR A 144 16.96 -0.85 -11.88
N LEU A 145 15.71 -0.72 -12.32
CA LEU A 145 14.61 -0.19 -11.51
C LEU A 145 14.17 -1.17 -10.40
N PHE A 146 14.45 -2.46 -10.57
CA PHE A 146 13.99 -3.53 -9.68
C PHE A 146 15.12 -4.18 -8.88
N ASP A 147 16.38 -3.89 -9.21
CA ASP A 147 17.53 -4.34 -8.45
C ASP A 147 17.64 -3.55 -7.14
N ALA A 148 17.97 -4.24 -6.05
CA ALA A 148 18.23 -3.61 -4.77
C ALA A 148 19.51 -2.75 -4.86
N GLN A 149 19.45 -1.53 -4.33
CA GLN A 149 20.55 -0.56 -4.35
C GLN A 149 21.59 -0.80 -3.24
#